data_AF-A0AAW2JG92-F1
#
_entry.id   AF-A0AAW2JG92-F1
#
_cell.length_a   1.000
_cell.length_b   1.000
_cell.length_c   1.000
_cell.angle_alpha   90.00
_cell.angle_beta   90.00
_cell.angle_gamma   90.00
#
_symmetry.space_group_name_H-M   'P 1'
#
loop_
_entity.id
_entity.type
_entity.pdbx_description
1 polymer ?
#
loop_
_entity_poly.entity_id
_entity_poly.type
_entity_poly.pdbx_seq_one_letter_code
_entity_poly.pdbx_strand_id
1 'polypeptide(L)'
;MLRQRAKLNWITHGDQCSKFFFSKINARRAMQRVYQIQNTAGQLVSESAQVASEFISFFQSLLGGTRTRRTLNLVFLQPHLQHTLTSEEASALLLPVSQAEVKAAFSIFRWIVPRVPMGTPQPFSRLPGR
;
A
#
# COMPACT_ATOMS: atom_id res chain seq x y z
N MET A 1 -18.12 8.88 -18.68
CA MET A 1 -18.23 10.27 -18.15
C MET A 1 -17.15 10.68 -17.14
N LEU A 2 -16.62 9.82 -16.27
CA LEU A 2 -15.62 10.24 -15.25
C LEU A 2 -14.27 10.72 -15.84
N ARG A 3 -13.78 10.06 -16.90
CA ARG A 3 -12.49 10.42 -17.56
C ARG A 3 -12.51 11.81 -18.19
N GLN A 4 -13.64 12.22 -18.78
CA GLN A 4 -13.78 13.54 -19.40
C GLN A 4 -13.76 14.66 -18.36
N ARG A 5 -14.42 14.44 -17.21
CA ARG A 5 -14.39 15.39 -16.07
C ARG A 5 -13.00 15.52 -15.45
N ALA A 6 -12.26 14.42 -15.32
CA ALA A 6 -10.90 14.46 -14.79
C ALA A 6 -9.94 15.27 -15.69
N LYS A 7 -10.06 15.13 -17.02
CA LYS A 7 -9.27 15.88 -18.00
C LYS A 7 -9.62 17.37 -18.00
N LEU A 8 -10.91 17.71 -17.94
CA LEU A 8 -11.36 19.09 -17.78
C LEU A 8 -10.80 19.70 -16.50
N ASN A 9 -10.99 19.05 -15.35
CA ASN A 9 -10.49 19.56 -14.07
C ASN A 9 -8.97 19.75 -14.03
N TRP A 10 -8.20 18.89 -14.71
CA TRP A 10 -6.74 19.05 -14.85
C TRP A 10 -6.37 20.27 -15.69
N ILE A 11 -7.06 20.46 -16.83
CA ILE A 11 -6.83 21.61 -17.73
C ILE A 11 -7.21 22.93 -17.05
N THR A 12 -8.31 22.95 -16.29
CA THR A 12 -8.81 24.17 -15.63
C THR A 12 -7.95 24.60 -14.44
N HIS A 13 -7.33 23.65 -13.73
CA HIS A 13 -6.62 23.95 -12.47
C HIS A 13 -5.08 23.83 -12.56
N GLY A 14 -4.54 23.19 -13.60
CA GLY A 14 -3.10 23.14 -13.88
C GLY A 14 -2.26 22.36 -12.85
N ASP A 15 -0.94 22.32 -13.12
CA ASP A 15 0.10 21.59 -12.36
C ASP A 15 0.60 22.34 -11.11
N GLN A 16 0.03 23.51 -10.80
CA GLN A 16 0.19 24.06 -9.46
C GLN A 16 -0.56 23.13 -8.53
N CYS A 17 0.04 22.72 -7.41
CA CYS A 17 -0.55 21.82 -6.41
C CYS A 17 -1.97 22.28 -6.01
N SER A 18 -2.95 21.89 -6.82
CA SER A 18 -4.23 22.59 -6.85
C SER A 18 -5.01 22.23 -5.60
N LYS A 19 -5.79 23.17 -5.07
CA LYS A 19 -6.72 22.94 -3.95
C LYS A 19 -7.53 21.65 -4.13
N PHE A 20 -7.86 21.30 -5.37
CA PHE A 20 -8.49 20.02 -5.74
C PHE A 20 -7.67 18.78 -5.34
N PHE A 21 -6.37 18.72 -5.66
CA PHE A 21 -5.52 17.59 -5.28
C PHE A 21 -5.35 17.49 -3.78
N PHE A 22 -5.10 18.60 -3.09
CA PHE A 22 -5.01 18.60 -1.63
C PHE A 22 -6.34 18.20 -0.98
N SER A 23 -7.47 18.66 -1.49
CA SER A 23 -8.81 18.23 -1.02
C SER A 23 -9.00 16.72 -1.19
N LYS A 24 -8.62 16.16 -2.34
CA LYS A 24 -8.68 14.70 -2.57
C LYS A 24 -7.74 13.93 -1.65
N ILE A 25 -6.53 14.42 -1.41
CA ILE A 25 -5.56 13.80 -0.48
C ILE A 25 -6.12 13.85 0.95
N ASN A 26 -6.67 14.99 1.37
CA ASN A 26 -7.24 15.16 2.71
C ASN A 26 -8.47 14.28 2.92
N ALA A 27 -9.36 14.18 1.93
CA ALA A 27 -10.51 13.27 1.98
C ALA A 27 -10.07 11.80 2.11
N ARG A 28 -9.04 11.38 1.35
CA ARG A 28 -8.47 10.04 1.48
C ARG A 28 -7.87 9.81 2.86
N ARG A 29 -7.09 10.76 3.38
CA ARG A 29 -6.50 10.71 4.72
C ARG A 29 -7.58 10.59 5.81
N ALA A 30 -8.66 11.36 5.70
CA ALA A 30 -9.76 11.33 6.67
C ALA A 30 -10.51 9.99 6.65
N MET A 31 -10.73 9.41 5.46
CA MET A 31 -11.39 8.12 5.28
C MET A 31 -10.52 6.94 5.76
N GLN A 32 -9.21 7.03 5.58
CA GLN A 32 -8.26 5.98 5.97
C GLN A 32 -7.74 6.12 7.41
N ARG A 33 -8.16 7.17 8.13
CA ARG A 33 -7.72 7.39 9.50
C ARG A 33 -8.38 6.37 10.41
N VAL A 34 -7.56 5.59 11.12
CA VAL A 34 -8.03 4.75 12.22
C VAL A 34 -8.23 5.64 13.45
N TYR A 35 -9.47 5.79 13.89
CA TYR A 35 -9.82 6.66 15.02
C TYR A 35 -9.69 5.96 16.36
N GLN A 36 -9.97 4.66 16.39
CA GLN A 36 -9.98 3.89 17.62
C GLN A 36 -9.54 2.45 17.34
N ILE A 37 -8.85 1.86 18.30
CA ILE A 37 -8.50 0.44 18.29
C ILE A 37 -8.75 -0.16 19.67
N GLN A 38 -9.03 -1.46 19.71
CA GLN A 38 -9.14 -2.19 20.97
C GLN A 38 -7.79 -2.83 21.31
N ASN A 39 -7.29 -2.58 22.51
CA ASN A 39 -6.05 -3.19 22.98
C ASN A 39 -6.26 -4.63 23.45
N THR A 40 -5.17 -5.31 23.80
CA THR A 40 -5.19 -6.70 24.28
C THR A 40 -5.93 -6.89 25.61
N ALA A 41 -6.08 -5.83 26.40
CA ALA A 41 -6.86 -5.81 27.64
C ALA A 41 -8.35 -5.53 27.39
N GLY A 42 -8.80 -5.43 26.13
CA GLY A 42 -10.19 -5.17 25.75
C GLY A 42 -10.61 -3.70 25.84
N GLN A 43 -9.69 -2.78 26.17
CA GLN A 43 -9.96 -1.35 26.29
C GLN A 43 -9.88 -0.64 24.93
N LEU A 44 -10.76 0.34 24.74
CA LEU A 44 -10.85 1.14 23.52
C LEU A 44 -9.94 2.36 23.60
N VAL A 45 -8.89 2.37 22.79
CA VAL A 45 -7.90 3.44 22.70
C VAL A 45 -8.28 4.36 21.54
N SER A 46 -8.45 5.65 21.83
CA SER A 46 -8.89 6.66 20.85
C SER A 46 -7.87 7.78 20.62
N GLU A 47 -6.89 7.92 21.51
CA GLU A 47 -5.87 8.95 21.39
C GLU A 47 -4.86 8.57 20.30
N SER A 48 -4.61 9.47 19.34
CA SER A 48 -3.84 9.11 18.14
C SER A 48 -2.40 8.63 18.42
N ALA A 49 -1.75 9.17 19.45
CA ALA A 49 -0.42 8.73 19.87
C ALA A 49 -0.47 7.30 20.44
N GLN A 50 -1.48 7.02 21.27
CA GLN A 50 -1.68 5.70 21.87
C GLN A 50 -2.10 4.65 20.82
N VAL A 51 -2.94 5.04 19.84
CA VAL A 51 -3.28 4.18 18.70
C VAL A 51 -2.01 3.80 17.94
N ALA A 52 -1.13 4.76 17.64
CA ALA A 52 0.12 4.50 16.94
C ALA A 52 1.07 3.57 17.74
N SER A 53 1.23 3.82 19.04
CA SER A 53 2.08 2.98 19.90
C SER A 53 1.55 1.56 19.99
N GLU A 54 0.23 1.38 20.09
CA GLU A 54 -0.37 0.05 20.16
C GLU A 54 -0.32 -0.70 18.83
N PHE A 55 -0.41 0.00 17.70
CA PHE A 55 -0.12 -0.59 16.39
C PHE A 55 1.29 -1.17 16.35
N ILE A 56 2.28 -0.39 16.79
CA ILE A 56 3.69 -0.82 16.80
C ILE A 56 3.85 -2.01 17.75
N SER A 57 3.36 -1.91 18.98
CA SER A 57 3.41 -2.96 20.00
C SER A 57 2.78 -4.27 19.51
N PHE A 58 1.59 -4.19 18.93
CA PHE A 58 0.88 -5.35 18.39
C PHE A 58 1.69 -6.06 17.29
N PHE A 59 2.20 -5.31 16.32
CA PHE A 59 2.96 -5.91 15.21
C PHE A 59 4.36 -6.37 15.63
N GLN A 60 5.00 -5.69 16.59
CA GLN A 60 6.23 -6.16 17.21
C GLN A 60 6.01 -7.48 17.97
N SER A 61 4.90 -7.65 18.69
CA SER A 61 4.57 -8.94 19.31
C SER A 61 4.20 -10.01 18.27
N LEU A 62 3.46 -9.63 17.23
CA LEU A 62 3.03 -10.56 16.18
C LEU A 62 4.21 -11.08 15.35
N LEU A 63 5.16 -10.21 14.98
CA LEU A 63 6.26 -10.50 14.06
C LEU A 63 7.60 -10.71 14.77
N GLY A 64 7.80 -10.07 15.92
CA GLY A 64 9.08 -9.99 16.64
C GLY A 64 9.24 -10.95 17.82
N GLY A 65 8.19 -11.63 18.30
CA GLY A 65 8.38 -12.76 19.22
C GLY A 65 7.25 -13.11 20.20
N THR A 66 7.33 -14.37 20.66
CA THR A 66 6.53 -15.11 21.66
C THR A 66 5.03 -15.32 21.44
N ARG A 67 4.41 -14.78 20.38
CA ARG A 67 3.08 -15.29 19.99
C ARG A 67 3.27 -16.75 19.57
N THR A 68 2.83 -17.66 20.45
CA THR A 68 3.02 -19.12 20.35
C THR A 68 2.98 -19.53 18.89
N ARG A 69 4.11 -20.05 18.39
CA ARG A 69 4.14 -20.76 17.11
C ARG A 69 3.19 -21.94 17.31
N ARG A 70 1.90 -21.74 17.05
CA ARG A 70 0.92 -22.82 17.09
C ARG A 70 1.49 -23.83 16.12
N THR A 71 1.89 -24.98 16.63
CA THR A 71 2.33 -26.09 15.81
C THR A 71 1.11 -26.47 14.99
N LEU A 72 1.06 -25.96 13.77
CA LEU A 72 0.01 -26.30 12.82
C LEU A 72 0.12 -27.80 12.59
N ASN A 73 -0.95 -28.54 12.85
CA ASN A 73 -0.99 -29.95 12.53
C ASN A 73 -1.10 -30.07 11.00
N LEU A 74 0.05 -30.22 10.35
CA LEU A 74 0.14 -30.30 8.90
C LEU A 74 -0.66 -31.50 8.36
N VAL A 75 -0.72 -32.60 9.10
CA VAL A 75 -1.49 -33.80 8.72
C VAL A 75 -2.98 -33.50 8.62
N PHE A 76 -3.51 -32.67 9.52
CA PHE A 76 -4.91 -32.23 9.47
C PHE A 76 -5.20 -31.25 8.32
N LEU A 77 -4.22 -30.40 7.97
CA LEU A 77 -4.40 -29.37 6.94
C LEU A 77 -4.17 -29.88 5.52
N GLN A 78 -3.35 -30.92 5.35
CA GLN A 78 -2.95 -31.45 4.04
C GLN A 78 -4.12 -31.79 3.11
N PRO A 79 -5.24 -32.38 3.57
CA PRO A 79 -6.42 -32.64 2.72
C PRO A 79 -7.16 -31.36 2.27
N HIS A 80 -6.98 -30.25 2.98
CA HIS A 80 -7.67 -28.98 2.74
C HIS A 80 -6.82 -27.97 1.95
N LEU A 81 -5.53 -28.25 1.76
CA LEU A 81 -4.59 -27.41 1.04
C LEU A 81 -4.56 -27.82 -0.44
N GLN A 82 -5.31 -27.10 -1.27
CA GLN A 82 -5.38 -27.37 -2.72
C GLN A 82 -4.07 -27.03 -3.46
N HIS A 83 -3.27 -26.11 -2.91
CA HIS A 83 -2.01 -25.67 -3.49
C HIS A 83 -0.92 -25.77 -2.43
N THR A 84 -0.06 -26.78 -2.59
CA THR A 84 1.13 -26.96 -1.75
C THR A 84 2.34 -26.70 -2.63
N LEU A 85 3.37 -26.08 -2.07
CA LEU A 85 4.64 -25.88 -2.77
C LEU A 85 5.25 -27.22 -3.14
N THR A 86 5.73 -27.33 -4.37
CA THR A 86 6.59 -28.42 -4.80
C THR A 86 7.95 -28.34 -4.08
N SER A 87 8.66 -29.47 -4.02
CA SER A 87 10.01 -29.51 -3.44
C SER A 87 10.96 -28.52 -4.13
N GLU A 88 10.81 -28.35 -5.43
CA GLU A 88 11.59 -27.41 -6.24
C GLU A 88 11.28 -25.96 -5.86
N GLU A 89 10.00 -25.57 -5.77
CA GLU A 89 9.60 -24.22 -5.36
C GLU A 89 10.06 -23.91 -3.93
N ALA A 90 9.94 -24.88 -3.02
CA ALA A 90 10.43 -24.75 -1.66
C ALA A 90 11.96 -24.52 -1.62
N SER A 91 12.71 -25.22 -2.47
CA SER A 91 14.16 -25.01 -2.59
C SER A 91 14.51 -23.64 -3.18
N ALA A 92 13.70 -23.13 -4.12
CA ALA A 92 13.89 -21.81 -4.70
C ALA A 92 13.68 -20.68 -3.68
N LEU A 93 12.79 -20.84 -2.70
CA LEU A 93 12.57 -19.88 -1.60
C LEU A 93 13.76 -19.78 -0.63
N LEU A 94 14.68 -20.74 -0.63
CA LEU A 94 15.88 -20.73 0.20
C LEU A 94 17.06 -20.01 -0.46
N LEU A 95 16.96 -19.71 -1.76
CA LEU A 95 18.01 -19.00 -2.49
C LEU A 95 18.11 -17.54 -2.01
N PRO A 96 19.33 -16.97 -2.01
CA PRO A 96 19.50 -15.56 -1.68
C PRO A 96 18.77 -14.68 -2.69
N VAL A 97 18.00 -13.72 -2.19
CA VAL A 97 17.22 -12.80 -3.02
C VAL A 97 18.16 -11.95 -3.89
N SER A 98 17.93 -11.99 -5.21
CA SER A 98 18.71 -11.22 -6.18
C SER A 98 18.22 -9.78 -6.29
N GLN A 99 19.14 -8.86 -6.59
CA GLN A 99 18.79 -7.46 -6.86
C GLN A 99 17.81 -7.32 -8.05
N ALA A 100 17.84 -8.25 -9.00
CA ALA A 100 16.90 -8.28 -10.12
C ALA A 100 15.47 -8.60 -9.65
N GLU A 101 15.32 -9.54 -8.71
CA GLU A 101 14.03 -9.91 -8.12
C GLU A 101 13.44 -8.76 -7.29
N VAL A 102 14.28 -8.07 -6.53
CA VAL A 102 13.87 -6.87 -5.79
C VAL A 102 13.35 -5.81 -6.76
N LYS A 103 14.07 -5.52 -7.84
CA LYS A 103 13.63 -4.56 -8.88
C LYS A 103 12.32 -5.00 -9.54
N ALA A 104 12.16 -6.29 -9.82
CA ALA A 104 10.94 -6.85 -10.39
C ALA A 104 9.76 -6.71 -9.42
N ALA A 105 9.94 -7.03 -8.13
CA ALA A 105 8.91 -6.87 -7.12
C ALA A 105 8.45 -5.41 -6.97
N PHE A 106 9.39 -4.45 -6.93
CA PHE A 106 9.07 -3.02 -6.94
C PHE A 106 8.37 -2.56 -8.22
N SER A 107 8.64 -3.22 -9.35
CA SER A 107 7.90 -2.96 -10.60
C SER A 107 6.44 -3.42 -10.53
N ILE A 108 6.12 -4.47 -9.75
CA ILE A 108 4.73 -4.89 -9.50
C ILE A 108 4.01 -3.83 -8.66
N PHE A 109 4.67 -3.25 -7.65
CA PHE A 109 4.10 -2.14 -6.87
C PHE A 109 3.76 -0.90 -7.71
N ARG A 110 4.39 -0.72 -8.88
CA ARG A 110 4.05 0.34 -9.84
C ARG A 110 2.59 0.27 -10.31
N TRP A 111 1.96 -0.91 -10.30
CA TRP A 111 0.55 -1.12 -10.67
C TRP A 111 -0.42 -0.80 -9.53
N ILE A 112 0.03 -0.92 -8.27
CA ILE A 112 -0.78 -0.65 -7.07
C ILE A 112 -0.82 0.86 -6.77
N VAL A 113 0.24 1.60 -7.13
CA VAL A 113 0.25 3.06 -7.08
C VAL A 113 -0.62 3.59 -8.24
N PRO A 114 -1.71 4.35 -7.97
CA PRO A 114 -2.48 4.94 -9.05
C PRO A 114 -1.56 5.82 -9.88
N ARG A 115 -1.40 5.46 -11.15
CA ARG A 115 -0.71 6.26 -12.16
C ARG A 115 -1.45 7.58 -12.27
N VAL A 116 -1.06 8.58 -11.47
CA VAL A 116 -1.43 9.97 -11.77
C VAL A 116 -0.79 10.22 -13.13
N PRO A 117 -1.57 10.58 -14.17
CA PRO A 117 -1.00 10.89 -15.46
C PRO A 117 -0.20 12.18 -15.29
N MET A 118 1.09 12.05 -14.98
CA MET A 118 2.06 13.10 -15.19
C MET A 118 2.07 13.33 -16.69
N GLY A 119 1.32 14.33 -17.15
CA GLY A 119 1.40 14.78 -18.52
C GLY A 119 2.86 15.11 -18.78
N THR A 120 3.46 14.47 -19.78
CA THR A 120 4.78 14.87 -20.26
C THR A 120 4.70 16.37 -20.60
N PRO A 121 5.59 17.22 -20.06
CA PRO A 121 5.60 18.62 -20.44
C PRO A 121 5.85 18.68 -21.95
N GLN A 122 4.86 19.18 -22.69
CA GLN A 122 5.04 19.49 -24.10
C GLN A 122 6.10 20.59 -24.21
N PRO A 123 7.13 20.45 -25.08
CA PRO A 123 8.09 21.52 -25.29
C PRO A 123 7.34 22.76 -25.79
N PHE A 124 7.59 23.88 -25.13
CA PHE A 124 7.02 25.18 -25.42
C PHE A 124 7.37 25.58 -26.87
N SER A 125 6.47 25.35 -27.82
CA SER A 125 6.56 26.00 -29.12
C SER A 125 6.26 27.48 -28.93
N ARG A 126 7.28 28.32 -29.09
CA ARG A 126 7.14 29.78 -29.11
C ARG A 126 6.06 30.14 -30.13
N LEU A 127 4.97 30.76 -29.69
CA LEU A 127 4.08 31.47 -30.60
C LEU A 127 4.81 32.72 -31.10
N PRO A 128 4.80 33.01 -32.41
CA PRO A 128 5.35 34.26 -32.93
C PRO A 128 4.45 35.40 -32.51
N GLY A 129 5.08 36.50 -32.07
CA GLY A 129 4.38 37.65 -31.52
C GLY A 129 3.46 38.35 -32.51
N ARG A 130 2.40 38.92 -31.96
CA ARG A 130 1.90 40.25 -32.30
C ARG A 130 1.04 40.78 -31.17
#